data_AF-A0A371MHD0-F1
#
_entry.id   AF-A0A371MHD0-F1
#
_cell.length_a   1.000
_cell.length_b   1.000
_cell.length_c   1.000
_cell.angle_alpha   90.00
_cell.angle_beta   90.00
_cell.angle_gamma   90.00
#
_symmetry.space_group_name_H-M   'P 1'
#
loop_
_entity.id
_entity.type
_entity.pdbx_description
1 polymer ?
#
loop_
_entity_poly.entity_id
_entity_poly.type
_entity_poly.pdbx_seq_one_letter_code
_entity_poly.pdbx_strand_id
1 'polypeptide(L)'
;MCGMVRLAGVLLDRMESRTDTQQSMVPDGSSNDDLPGYPNTIEDVSTGASISFLEDSVDEQGAYLLMEGVLPPGIDSGPARLHPRAEAHSEVVAGQADVTVRGEIHTLLPGESLTIEIGEAHSIRNSGTDTLVVRTTLRPPGEFEGAIRALYEASAGGEPDLLAVAAVLSHYRADVRLAVIPWWLQRPLLSVLAKISTVLGQNPIR
;
A
#
# COMPACT_ATOMS: atom_id res chain seq x y z
N MET A 1 -24.68 4.41 -59.88
CA MET A 1 -24.12 3.05 -60.07
C MET A 1 -22.62 3.15 -60.18
N CYS A 2 -21.93 2.42 -59.30
CA CYS A 2 -20.67 1.69 -59.53
C CYS A 2 -19.34 2.42 -59.84
N GLY A 3 -18.28 1.86 -59.24
CA GLY A 3 -16.85 2.07 -59.47
C GLY A 3 -16.10 1.86 -58.15
N MET A 4 -15.85 0.66 -57.63
CA MET A 4 -15.19 -0.56 -58.13
C MET A 4 -13.65 -0.44 -58.34
N VAL A 5 -12.94 -1.17 -57.47
CA VAL A 5 -11.69 -1.95 -57.67
C VAL A 5 -10.33 -1.23 -57.64
N ARG A 6 -9.44 -1.67 -56.73
CA ARG A 6 -8.20 -2.38 -57.11
C ARG A 6 -7.55 -3.21 -56.01
N LEU A 7 -7.02 -4.34 -56.46
CA LEU A 7 -6.38 -5.48 -55.79
C LEU A 7 -4.85 -5.34 -55.76
N ALA A 8 -4.24 -6.04 -54.80
CA ALA A 8 -3.02 -6.85 -54.90
C ALA A 8 -1.60 -6.24 -54.86
N GLY A 9 -0.73 -6.98 -54.15
CA GLY A 9 0.75 -6.94 -54.17
C GLY A 9 1.33 -6.49 -52.82
N VAL A 10 2.35 -7.09 -52.20
CA VAL A 10 3.53 -7.79 -52.74
C VAL A 10 4.21 -8.60 -51.62
N LEU A 11 4.63 -9.82 -52.00
CA LEU A 11 5.76 -10.67 -51.60
C LEU A 11 6.38 -10.63 -50.18
N LEU A 12 6.36 -11.82 -49.57
CA LEU A 12 7.46 -12.38 -48.77
C LEU A 12 8.78 -12.33 -49.54
N ASP A 13 9.86 -11.90 -48.88
CA ASP A 13 11.15 -12.58 -48.97
C ASP A 13 12.04 -12.25 -47.77
N ARG A 14 12.98 -13.18 -47.51
CA ARG A 14 14.25 -13.05 -46.79
C ARG A 14 14.39 -13.71 -45.42
N MET A 15 14.62 -15.02 -45.51
CA MET A 15 15.84 -15.71 -45.07
C MET A 15 16.58 -15.21 -43.82
N GLU A 16 16.53 -16.06 -42.79
CA GLU A 16 17.59 -16.47 -41.87
C GLU A 16 18.86 -15.62 -41.76
N SER A 17 19.09 -15.11 -40.55
CA SER A 17 20.43 -14.96 -40.00
C SER A 17 20.39 -15.32 -38.50
N ARG A 18 20.84 -16.55 -38.20
CA ARG A 18 21.25 -16.99 -36.86
C ARG A 18 22.70 -16.53 -36.65
N THR A 19 22.97 -15.70 -35.65
CA THR A 19 24.22 -15.79 -34.87
C THR A 19 24.05 -15.10 -33.51
N ASP A 20 24.33 -15.89 -32.46
CA ASP A 20 24.78 -15.55 -31.11
C ASP A 20 24.29 -14.29 -30.40
N THR A 21 23.59 -14.50 -29.28
CA THR A 21 24.21 -14.28 -27.96
C THR A 21 23.40 -15.06 -26.92
N GLN A 22 24.05 -16.07 -26.34
CA GLN A 22 23.57 -16.81 -25.18
C GLN A 22 23.57 -15.86 -23.98
N GLN A 23 22.42 -15.26 -23.69
CA GLN A 23 22.21 -14.45 -22.50
C GLN A 23 21.99 -15.39 -21.31
N SER A 24 22.97 -15.38 -20.40
CA SER A 24 23.02 -16.17 -19.18
C SER A 24 21.77 -15.92 -18.32
N MET A 25 20.96 -16.97 -18.14
CA MET A 25 19.92 -17.05 -17.12
C MET A 25 20.55 -16.88 -15.74
N VAL A 26 20.25 -15.76 -15.09
CA VAL A 26 20.21 -15.66 -13.62
C VAL A 26 18.71 -15.67 -13.29
N PRO A 27 18.23 -16.56 -12.40
CA PRO A 27 16.82 -16.55 -12.02
C PRO A 27 16.59 -15.39 -11.05
N ASP A 28 16.01 -14.29 -11.54
CA ASP A 28 15.47 -13.25 -10.67
C ASP A 28 14.26 -13.82 -9.92
N GLY A 29 14.34 -13.70 -8.60
CA GLY A 29 13.30 -14.12 -7.66
C GLY A 29 12.10 -13.19 -7.71
N SER A 30 10.92 -13.81 -7.65
CA SER A 30 9.59 -13.25 -7.35
C SER A 30 9.19 -11.98 -8.10
N SER A 31 8.37 -12.20 -9.13
CA SER A 31 7.52 -11.26 -9.84
C SER A 31 6.85 -10.21 -8.92
N ASN A 32 7.29 -8.96 -9.04
CA ASN A 32 6.56 -7.75 -8.65
C ASN A 32 5.73 -7.18 -9.83
N ASP A 33 5.43 -7.98 -10.85
CA ASP A 33 4.95 -7.52 -12.17
C ASP A 33 3.52 -6.91 -12.18
N ASP A 34 2.78 -6.96 -11.07
CA ASP A 34 1.41 -6.44 -11.00
C ASP A 34 1.27 -5.08 -10.27
N LEU A 35 2.35 -4.54 -9.68
CA LEU A 35 2.29 -3.23 -9.03
C LEU A 35 2.55 -2.09 -10.03
N PRO A 36 1.76 -1.00 -10.00
CA PRO A 36 2.02 0.16 -10.84
C PRO A 36 3.38 0.77 -10.47
N GLY A 37 4.16 1.16 -11.49
CA GLY A 37 5.43 1.85 -11.27
C GLY A 37 5.27 3.11 -10.41
N TYR A 38 6.35 3.52 -9.76
CA TYR A 38 6.35 4.66 -8.85
C TYR A 38 6.56 6.00 -9.60
N PRO A 39 5.96 7.12 -9.14
CA PRO A 39 5.01 7.20 -8.02
C PRO A 39 3.61 6.71 -8.43
N ASN A 40 2.87 6.19 -7.47
CA ASN A 40 1.47 5.79 -7.64
C ASN A 40 0.63 6.22 -6.43
N THR A 41 -0.67 6.47 -6.61
CA THR A 41 -1.52 7.06 -5.56
C THR A 41 -2.83 6.30 -5.42
N ILE A 42 -3.28 6.15 -4.16
CA ILE A 42 -4.60 5.65 -3.78
C ILE A 42 -5.32 6.75 -3.02
N GLU A 43 -6.55 7.06 -3.41
CA GLU A 43 -7.40 8.08 -2.79
C GLU A 43 -8.62 7.43 -2.13
N ASP A 44 -8.92 7.86 -0.92
CA ASP A 44 -10.20 7.60 -0.26
C ASP A 44 -11.17 8.74 -0.62
N VAL A 45 -12.04 8.48 -1.58
CA VAL A 45 -13.03 9.44 -2.08
C VAL A 45 -14.00 9.91 -0.98
N SER A 46 -14.20 9.11 0.07
CA SER A 46 -15.13 9.45 1.16
C SER A 46 -14.58 10.50 2.12
N THR A 47 -13.26 10.49 2.34
CA THR A 47 -12.58 11.40 3.27
C THR A 47 -11.74 12.46 2.56
N GLY A 48 -11.38 12.25 1.29
CA GLY A 48 -10.40 13.05 0.55
C GLY A 48 -8.94 12.79 0.97
N ALA A 49 -8.70 11.78 1.81
CA ALA A 49 -7.35 11.35 2.16
C ALA A 49 -6.71 10.58 1.02
N SER A 50 -5.40 10.70 0.84
CA SER A 50 -4.67 9.90 -0.14
C SER A 50 -3.33 9.41 0.40
N ILE A 51 -2.85 8.31 -0.17
CA ILE A 51 -1.52 7.78 0.05
C ILE A 51 -0.85 7.60 -1.30
N SER A 52 0.33 8.19 -1.46
CA SER A 52 1.18 8.02 -2.63
C SER A 52 2.39 7.18 -2.25
N PHE A 53 2.60 6.05 -2.94
CA PHE A 53 3.83 5.28 -2.85
C PHE A 53 4.82 5.91 -3.82
N LEU A 54 5.95 6.37 -3.28
CA LEU A 54 6.93 7.17 -4.02
C LEU A 54 8.12 6.34 -4.50
N GLU A 55 8.52 5.35 -3.71
CA GLU A 55 9.66 4.49 -3.99
C GLU A 55 9.61 3.23 -3.14
N ASP A 56 9.93 2.08 -3.72
CA ASP A 56 10.25 0.82 -3.04
C ASP A 56 11.61 0.35 -3.55
N SER A 57 12.60 0.35 -2.65
CA SER A 57 14.00 0.21 -3.03
C SER A 57 14.83 -0.32 -1.87
N VAL A 58 16.15 -0.44 -2.10
CA VAL A 58 17.12 -0.91 -1.11
C VAL A 58 18.25 0.10 -1.04
N ASP A 59 18.53 0.60 0.16
CA ASP A 59 19.68 1.46 0.47
C ASP A 59 20.69 0.74 1.38
N GLU A 60 21.66 1.48 1.92
CA GLU A 60 22.68 0.98 2.85
C GLU A 60 22.11 0.44 4.18
N GLN A 61 20.90 0.87 4.56
CA GLN A 61 20.16 0.44 5.75
C GLN A 61 19.19 -0.72 5.44
N GLY A 62 19.04 -1.09 4.17
CA GLY A 62 18.24 -2.22 3.71
C GLY A 62 17.04 -1.80 2.87
N ALA A 63 16.08 -2.71 2.75
CA ALA A 63 14.85 -2.45 2.01
C ALA A 63 13.99 -1.40 2.70
N TYR A 64 13.39 -0.50 1.93
CA TYR A 64 12.47 0.53 2.43
C TYR A 64 11.35 0.81 1.44
N LEU A 65 10.23 1.29 1.99
CA LEU A 65 9.13 1.87 1.22
C LEU A 65 8.92 3.32 1.65
N LEU A 66 9.01 4.24 0.70
CA LEU A 66 8.76 5.66 0.88
C LEU A 66 7.36 6.02 0.42
N MET A 67 6.61 6.69 1.30
CA MET A 67 5.21 7.03 1.07
C MET A 67 4.94 8.47 1.49
N GLU A 68 3.94 9.07 0.87
CA GLU A 68 3.39 10.36 1.26
C GLU A 68 1.89 10.23 1.52
N GLY A 69 1.47 10.56 2.74
CA GLY A 69 0.06 10.66 3.12
C GLY A 69 -0.40 12.12 3.06
N VAL A 70 -1.55 12.35 2.42
CA VAL A 70 -2.22 13.65 2.39
C VAL A 70 -3.55 13.53 3.11
N LEU A 71 -3.75 14.32 4.16
CA LEU A 71 -4.94 14.27 5.01
C LEU A 71 -5.63 15.64 5.05
N PRO A 72 -6.92 15.73 4.67
CA PRO A 72 -7.71 16.94 4.88
C PRO A 72 -7.85 17.30 6.38
N PRO A 73 -8.22 18.54 6.72
CA PRO A 73 -8.40 18.97 8.11
C PRO A 73 -9.33 18.06 8.90
N GLY A 74 -8.88 17.62 10.07
CA GLY A 74 -9.66 16.75 10.96
C GLY A 74 -9.70 15.27 10.57
N ILE A 75 -9.10 14.86 9.45
CA ILE A 75 -9.07 13.48 8.98
C ILE A 75 -7.89 12.70 9.59
N ASP A 76 -8.16 11.45 9.93
CA ASP A 76 -7.19 10.48 10.44
C ASP A 76 -6.63 9.60 9.32
N SER A 77 -5.39 9.13 9.47
CA SER A 77 -4.75 8.11 8.62
C SER A 77 -5.33 6.68 8.80
N GLY A 78 -6.57 6.58 9.28
CA GLY A 78 -7.23 5.33 9.64
C GLY A 78 -7.07 4.92 11.11
N PRO A 79 -7.59 3.73 11.48
CA PRO A 79 -7.57 3.25 12.87
C PRO A 79 -6.15 3.09 13.42
N ALA A 80 -6.04 3.19 14.75
CA ALA A 80 -4.80 2.90 15.45
C ALA A 80 -4.29 1.49 15.12
N ARG A 81 -3.02 1.41 14.75
CA ARG A 81 -2.37 0.21 14.21
C ARG A 81 -0.93 0.08 14.68
N LEU A 82 -0.32 -1.08 14.47
CA LEU A 82 1.10 -1.30 14.68
C LEU A 82 1.70 -2.12 13.54
N HIS A 83 3.01 -1.97 13.36
CA HIS A 83 3.81 -2.75 12.42
C HIS A 83 4.64 -3.78 13.18
N PRO A 84 4.35 -5.08 13.08
CA PRO A 84 5.04 -6.11 13.87
C PRO A 84 6.52 -6.31 13.54
N ARG A 85 6.97 -5.80 12.39
CA ARG A 85 8.31 -6.07 11.83
C ARG A 85 9.00 -4.83 11.28
N ALA A 86 8.31 -3.70 11.23
CA ALA A 86 8.83 -2.50 10.60
C ALA A 86 8.79 -1.33 11.58
N GLU A 87 9.82 -0.51 11.53
CA GLU A 87 9.79 0.85 12.07
C GLU A 87 9.22 1.79 11.00
N ALA A 88 8.57 2.86 11.43
CA ALA A 88 8.07 3.91 10.56
C ALA A 88 8.66 5.25 10.99
N HIS A 89 9.43 5.88 10.10
CA HIS A 89 9.90 7.25 10.31
C HIS A 89 8.96 8.21 9.57
N SER A 90 8.21 9.03 10.31
CA SER A 90 7.21 9.95 9.76
C SER A 90 7.64 11.40 9.98
N GLU A 91 7.78 12.15 8.90
CA GLU A 91 8.09 13.58 8.86
C GLU A 91 6.88 14.38 8.35
N VAL A 92 6.54 15.46 9.04
CA VAL A 92 5.52 16.40 8.54
C VAL A 92 6.16 17.32 7.51
N VAL A 93 5.67 17.25 6.27
CA VAL A 93 6.11 18.12 5.17
C VAL A 93 5.35 19.45 5.18
N ALA A 94 4.05 19.41 5.50
CA ALA A 94 3.18 20.58 5.57
C ALA A 94 1.99 20.32 6.51
N GLY A 95 1.42 21.38 7.10
CA GLY A 95 0.29 21.28 8.03
C GLY A 95 0.71 20.93 9.46
N GLN A 96 -0.20 20.33 10.23
CA GLN A 96 0.03 19.96 11.62
C GLN A 96 -0.52 18.56 11.88
N ALA A 97 0.32 17.68 12.42
CA ALA A 97 -0.05 16.31 12.76
C ALA A 97 -0.10 16.12 14.27
N ASP A 98 -1.17 15.48 14.75
CA ASP A 98 -1.14 14.82 16.05
C ASP A 98 -0.88 13.33 15.80
N VAL A 99 0.32 12.88 16.18
CA VAL A 99 0.72 11.48 16.14
C VAL A 99 0.50 10.89 17.52
N THR A 100 -0.47 9.98 17.65
CA THR A 100 -0.63 9.22 18.88
C THR A 100 0.29 8.01 18.83
N VAL A 101 1.18 7.82 19.80
CA VAL A 101 2.03 6.63 19.95
C VAL A 101 1.84 6.08 21.36
N ARG A 102 1.45 4.81 21.48
CA ARG A 102 1.20 4.13 22.77
C ARG A 102 0.23 4.88 23.71
N GLY A 103 -0.67 5.67 23.13
CA GLY A 103 -1.67 6.47 23.86
C GLY A 103 -1.21 7.87 24.24
N GLU A 104 0.02 8.24 23.95
CA GLU A 104 0.55 9.60 24.13
C GLU A 104 0.47 10.37 22.80
N ILE A 105 0.11 11.65 22.86
CA ILE A 105 -0.04 12.50 21.67
C ILE A 105 1.21 13.35 21.51
N HIS A 106 1.80 13.29 20.32
CA HIS A 106 2.90 14.13 19.86
C HIS A 106 2.39 15.02 18.74
N THR A 107 2.36 16.34 18.96
CA THR A 107 2.06 17.29 17.89
C THR A 107 3.34 17.60 17.13
N LEU A 108 3.33 17.39 15.81
CA LEU A 108 4.43 17.63 14.89
C LEU A 108 4.05 18.74 13.89
N LEU A 109 4.98 19.66 13.68
CA LEU A 109 4.93 20.77 12.74
C LEU A 109 5.83 20.51 11.52
N PRO A 110 5.76 21.32 10.45
CA PRO A 110 6.57 21.10 9.25
C PRO A 110 8.07 21.04 9.53
N GLY A 111 8.72 19.99 9.04
CA GLY A 111 10.13 19.66 9.26
C GLY A 111 10.40 18.87 10.55
N GLU A 112 9.39 18.67 11.41
CA GLU A 112 9.50 17.77 12.56
C GLU A 112 9.14 16.34 12.17
N SER A 113 9.77 15.39 12.84
CA SER A 113 9.56 13.97 12.59
C SER A 113 9.53 13.16 13.87
N LEU A 114 8.95 11.97 13.76
CA LEU A 114 8.89 10.97 14.83
C LEU A 114 9.17 9.59 14.23
N THR A 115 10.06 8.84 14.89
CA THR A 115 10.23 7.42 14.61
C THR A 115 9.28 6.63 15.50
N ILE A 116 8.45 5.80 14.88
CA ILE A 116 7.56 4.85 15.52
C ILE A 116 8.24 3.49 15.49
N GLU A 117 8.59 2.98 16.66
CA GLU A 117 9.38 1.76 16.77
C GLU A 117 8.55 0.51 16.43
N ILE A 118 9.26 -0.59 16.15
CA ILE A 118 8.65 -1.88 15.83
C ILE A 118 7.66 -2.29 16.94
N GLY A 119 6.42 -2.56 16.53
CA GLY A 119 5.36 -3.00 17.43
C GLY A 119 4.66 -1.89 18.20
N GLU A 120 5.04 -0.62 18.03
CA GLU A 120 4.35 0.48 18.69
C GLU A 120 3.02 0.82 18.00
N ALA A 121 1.96 0.84 18.82
CA ALA A 121 0.64 1.25 18.39
C ALA A 121 0.63 2.75 18.10
N HIS A 122 0.16 3.13 16.91
CA HIS A 122 0.16 4.51 16.47
C HIS A 122 -1.04 4.86 15.57
N SER A 123 -1.34 6.16 15.50
CA SER A 123 -2.26 6.78 14.53
C SER A 123 -1.84 8.22 14.27
N ILE A 124 -2.02 8.71 13.04
CA ILE A 124 -1.77 10.10 12.65
C ILE A 124 -3.10 10.77 12.36
N ARG A 125 -3.30 11.96 12.93
CA ARG A 125 -4.46 12.83 12.71
C ARG A 125 -4.00 14.19 12.19
N ASN A 126 -4.72 14.75 11.21
CA ASN A 126 -4.60 16.18 10.93
C ASN A 126 -5.33 16.99 12.01
N SER A 127 -4.57 17.60 12.92
CA SER A 127 -5.09 18.45 14.00
C SER A 127 -5.12 19.94 13.65
N GLY A 128 -4.63 20.30 12.46
CA GLY A 128 -4.61 21.67 11.94
C GLY A 128 -5.86 22.05 11.15
N THR A 129 -5.83 23.27 10.61
CA THR A 129 -6.87 23.82 9.72
C THR A 129 -6.54 23.70 8.24
N ASP A 130 -5.30 23.39 7.90
CA ASP A 130 -4.80 23.22 6.54
C ASP A 130 -4.60 21.74 6.21
N THR A 131 -4.43 21.42 4.93
CA THR A 131 -4.07 20.05 4.50
C THR A 131 -2.73 19.64 5.13
N LEU A 132 -2.72 18.45 5.73
CA LEU A 132 -1.54 17.81 6.28
C LEU A 132 -0.89 16.93 5.21
N VAL A 133 0.43 17.04 5.06
CA VAL A 133 1.25 16.16 4.23
C VAL A 133 2.32 15.52 5.12
N VAL A 134 2.36 14.19 5.16
CA VAL A 134 3.33 13.41 5.97
C VAL A 134 4.10 12.48 5.05
N ARG A 135 5.43 12.59 5.07
CA ARG A 135 6.31 11.63 4.40
C ARG A 135 6.70 10.55 5.40
N THR A 136 6.42 9.30 5.07
CA THR A 136 6.74 8.16 5.92
C THR A 136 7.66 7.21 5.19
N THR A 137 8.74 6.79 5.85
CA THR A 137 9.58 5.71 5.36
C THR A 137 9.44 4.50 6.28
N LEU A 138 9.11 3.35 5.71
CA LEU A 138 8.87 2.10 6.42
C LEU A 138 10.04 1.12 6.18
N ARG A 139 10.63 0.57 7.24
CA ARG A 139 11.79 -0.34 7.16
C ARG A 139 11.68 -1.55 8.10
N PRO A 140 11.93 -2.78 7.61
CA PRO A 140 11.75 -3.22 6.22
C PRO A 140 10.27 -3.12 5.81
N PRO A 141 9.96 -2.97 4.51
CA PRO A 141 8.60 -2.69 4.06
C PRO A 141 7.66 -3.91 4.05
N GLY A 142 8.22 -5.13 3.95
CA GLY A 142 7.43 -6.36 3.88
C GLY A 142 6.45 -6.31 2.69
N GLU A 143 5.19 -6.66 2.95
CA GLU A 143 4.11 -6.59 1.94
C GLU A 143 3.14 -5.42 2.21
N PHE A 144 3.63 -4.34 2.83
CA PHE A 144 2.78 -3.25 3.32
C PHE A 144 1.98 -2.54 2.21
N GLU A 145 2.57 -2.26 1.05
CA GLU A 145 1.84 -1.64 -0.06
C GLU A 145 0.65 -2.51 -0.52
N GLY A 146 0.88 -3.82 -0.67
CA GLY A 146 -0.18 -4.78 -1.00
C GLY A 146 -1.29 -4.78 0.04
N ALA A 147 -0.93 -4.72 1.32
CA ALA A 147 -1.89 -4.62 2.42
C ALA A 147 -2.78 -3.38 2.32
N ILE A 148 -2.19 -2.21 2.07
CA ILE A 148 -2.94 -0.95 1.95
C ILE A 148 -3.85 -0.98 0.72
N ARG A 149 -3.35 -1.43 -0.44
CA ARG A 149 -4.17 -1.57 -1.66
C ARG A 149 -5.41 -2.42 -1.42
N ALA A 150 -5.22 -3.61 -0.85
CA ALA A 150 -6.32 -4.52 -0.60
C ALA A 150 -7.32 -3.98 0.45
N LEU A 151 -6.86 -3.21 1.44
CA LEU A 151 -7.76 -2.55 2.41
C LEU A 151 -8.61 -1.45 1.76
N TYR A 152 -8.02 -0.65 0.87
CA TYR A 152 -8.74 0.37 0.12
C TYR A 152 -9.75 -0.25 -0.86
N GLU A 153 -9.36 -1.33 -1.55
CA GLU A 153 -10.28 -2.08 -2.42
C GLU A 153 -11.44 -2.70 -1.64
N ALA A 154 -11.17 -3.30 -0.48
CA ALA A 154 -12.21 -3.82 0.41
C ALA A 154 -13.16 -2.73 0.98
N SER A 155 -12.76 -1.46 0.86
CA SER A 155 -13.55 -0.29 1.28
C SER A 155 -14.09 0.51 0.10
N ALA A 156 -13.82 0.07 -1.14
CA ALA A 156 -14.26 0.75 -2.36
C ALA A 156 -15.78 0.63 -2.50
N GLY A 157 -16.50 1.74 -2.32
CA GLY A 157 -17.97 1.79 -2.36
C GLY A 157 -18.62 2.49 -1.16
N GLY A 158 -17.84 2.91 -0.17
CA GLY A 158 -18.29 3.76 0.94
C GLY A 158 -18.47 3.00 2.25
N GLU A 159 -19.09 1.82 2.24
CA GLU A 159 -19.12 0.94 3.42
C GLU A 159 -18.07 -0.18 3.28
N PRO A 160 -17.20 -0.37 4.28
CA PRO A 160 -16.18 -1.41 4.24
C PRO A 160 -16.82 -2.80 4.31
N ASP A 161 -16.47 -3.67 3.36
CA ASP A 161 -16.79 -5.10 3.46
C ASP A 161 -15.96 -5.70 4.60
N LEU A 162 -16.58 -5.86 5.77
CA LEU A 162 -15.93 -6.36 6.96
C LEU A 162 -15.32 -7.75 6.78
N LEU A 163 -15.88 -8.59 5.90
CA LEU A 163 -15.33 -9.92 5.62
C LEU A 163 -14.10 -9.83 4.74
N ALA A 164 -14.12 -8.97 3.71
CA ALA A 164 -12.94 -8.68 2.90
C ALA A 164 -11.84 -8.04 3.75
N VAL A 165 -12.14 -6.99 4.53
CA VAL A 165 -11.18 -6.35 5.45
C VAL A 165 -10.59 -7.36 6.43
N ALA A 166 -11.40 -8.26 6.99
CA ALA A 166 -10.88 -9.30 7.87
C ALA A 166 -9.95 -10.29 7.17
N ALA A 167 -10.24 -10.64 5.90
CA ALA A 167 -9.36 -11.48 5.09
C ALA A 167 -8.01 -10.80 4.82
N VAL A 168 -8.03 -9.52 4.44
CA VAL A 168 -6.83 -8.71 4.21
C VAL A 168 -5.98 -8.60 5.48
N LEU A 169 -6.57 -8.20 6.61
CA LEU A 169 -5.86 -8.09 7.89
C LEU A 169 -5.36 -9.44 8.40
N SER A 170 -6.03 -10.55 8.07
CA SER A 170 -5.55 -11.88 8.40
C SER A 170 -4.33 -12.29 7.55
N HIS A 171 -4.34 -11.94 6.26
CA HIS A 171 -3.26 -12.24 5.33
C HIS A 171 -2.00 -11.42 5.68
N TYR A 172 -2.12 -10.09 5.72
CA TYR A 172 -1.03 -9.15 5.99
C TYR A 172 -0.78 -8.87 7.48
N ARG A 173 -1.14 -9.82 8.36
CA ARG A 173 -0.93 -9.71 9.82
C ARG A 173 0.55 -9.60 10.25
N ALA A 174 1.46 -9.82 9.31
CA ALA A 174 2.90 -9.67 9.48
C ALA A 174 3.33 -8.20 9.41
N ASP A 175 2.60 -7.40 8.64
CA ASP A 175 2.96 -6.03 8.23
C ASP A 175 2.09 -5.00 8.95
N VAL A 176 0.81 -5.32 9.16
CA VAL A 176 -0.14 -4.43 9.86
C VAL A 176 -1.06 -5.20 10.80
N ARG A 177 -1.29 -4.63 11.99
CA ARG A 177 -2.31 -5.10 12.94
C ARG A 177 -3.03 -3.92 13.54
N LEU A 178 -4.35 -4.02 13.69
CA LEU A 178 -5.13 -3.04 14.46
C LEU A 178 -4.72 -3.10 15.94
N ALA A 179 -4.48 -1.93 16.53
CA ALA A 179 -4.09 -1.79 17.93
C ALA A 179 -5.29 -1.67 18.89
N VAL A 180 -6.49 -1.46 18.35
CA VAL A 180 -7.73 -1.30 19.15
C VAL A 180 -8.21 -2.59 19.82
N ILE A 181 -7.80 -3.77 19.33
CA ILE A 181 -8.20 -5.07 19.87
C ILE A 181 -6.93 -5.87 20.23
N PRO A 182 -6.82 -6.42 21.45
CA PRO A 182 -5.70 -7.25 21.83
C PRO A 182 -5.44 -8.40 20.84
N TRP A 183 -4.19 -8.62 20.45
CA TRP A 183 -3.82 -9.57 19.39
C TRP A 183 -4.34 -11.00 19.61
N TRP A 184 -4.38 -11.46 20.87
CA TRP A 184 -4.86 -12.80 21.21
C TRP A 184 -6.37 -12.99 20.95
N LEU A 185 -7.15 -11.91 20.96
CA LEU A 185 -8.56 -11.89 20.53
C LEU A 185 -8.67 -11.71 19.01
N GLN A 186 -7.87 -10.80 18.46
CA GLN A 186 -7.91 -10.45 17.04
C GLN A 186 -7.54 -11.64 16.14
N ARG A 187 -6.47 -12.38 16.47
CA ARG A 187 -5.95 -13.47 15.63
C ARG A 187 -6.96 -14.60 15.34
N PRO A 188 -7.61 -15.23 16.34
CA PRO A 188 -8.59 -16.28 16.07
C PRO A 188 -9.81 -15.75 15.30
N LEU A 189 -10.29 -14.55 15.65
CA LEU A 189 -11.43 -13.93 14.98
C LEU A 189 -11.16 -13.69 13.49
N LEU A 190 -10.05 -13.01 13.16
CA LEU A 190 -9.66 -12.73 11.78
C LEU A 190 -9.48 -14.02 10.97
N SER A 191 -8.88 -15.05 11.59
CA SER A 191 -8.67 -16.35 10.92
C SER A 191 -9.99 -17.05 10.56
N VAL A 192 -11.02 -16.92 11.39
CA VAL A 192 -12.36 -17.49 11.13
C VAL A 192 -13.07 -16.68 10.04
N LEU A 193 -13.08 -15.35 10.16
CA LEU A 193 -13.73 -14.47 9.19
C LEU A 193 -13.10 -14.57 7.79
N ALA A 194 -11.77 -14.66 7.70
CA ALA A 194 -11.07 -14.84 6.43
C ALA A 194 -11.47 -16.13 5.69
N LYS A 195 -11.71 -17.22 6.44
CA LYS A 195 -12.21 -18.48 5.86
C LYS A 195 -13.63 -18.33 5.34
N ILE A 196 -14.49 -17.63 6.09
CA ILE A 196 -15.86 -17.34 5.67
C ILE A 196 -15.86 -16.49 4.40
N SER A 197 -15.09 -15.41 4.36
CA SER A 197 -14.88 -14.55 3.18
C SER A 197 -14.48 -15.37 1.95
N THR A 198 -13.52 -16.28 2.12
CA THR A 198 -13.06 -17.15 1.01
C THR A 198 -14.16 -18.09 0.51
N VAL A 199 -14.97 -18.66 1.40
CA VAL A 199 -16.09 -19.55 1.02
C VAL A 199 -17.20 -18.77 0.31
N LEU A 200 -17.41 -17.51 0.69
CA LEU A 200 -18.41 -16.62 0.09
C LEU A 200 -17.93 -15.92 -1.19
N GLY A 201 -16.65 -16.11 -1.60
CA GLY A 201 -16.08 -15.44 -2.78
C GLY A 201 -15.83 -13.95 -2.59
N GLN A 202 -15.73 -13.49 -1.34
CA GLN A 202 -15.52 -12.09 -0.94
C GLN A 202 -14.08 -11.83 -0.49
N ASN A 203 -13.14 -12.68 -0.88
CA ASN A 203 -11.74 -12.54 -0.51
C ASN A 203 -10.98 -11.86 -1.65
N PRO A 204 -10.51 -10.60 -1.49
CA PRO A 204 -9.82 -9.87 -2.55
C PRO A 204 -8.39 -10.37 -2.81
N ILE A 205 -7.86 -11.27 -1.96
CA ILE A 205 -6.48 -11.77 -2.05
C ILE A 205 -6.37 -13.03 -2.92
N ARG A 206 -7.43 -13.46 -3.62
CA ARG A 206 -7.47 -14.76 -4.32
C ARG A 206 -7.91 -14.68 -5.77
#